data_AF-A0A0R3QDH6-F1
#
_entry.id   AF-A0A0R3QDH6-F1
#
_cell.length_a   1.000
_cell.length_b   1.000
_cell.length_c   1.000
_cell.angle_alpha   90.00
_cell.angle_beta   90.00
_cell.angle_gamma   90.00
#
_symmetry.space_group_name_H-M   'P 1'
#
loop_
_entity.id
_entity.type
_entity.pdbx_description
1 polymer ?
#
loop_
_entity_poly.entity_id
_entity_poly.type
_entity_poly.pdbx_seq_one_letter_code
_entity_poly.pdbx_strand_id
1 'polypeptide(L)'
;MVLRPLEFADCLSDTPWFRQNLREHESVLEDAHKNIKNIEIQCRELIHCTRKLSVAQRAFAKSLKEFKFVTIGSTQTDDERKIAECVSKFGDFISQIEDHREKIIEDSEIHFIEPLRKFRVEGIGKVTFDL
;
A
#
# COMPACT_ATOMS: atom_id res chain seq x y z
N MET A 1 20.42 -1.77 -16.23
CA MET A 1 20.94 -2.47 -17.42
C MET A 1 20.04 -2.10 -18.59
N VAL A 2 20.59 -1.86 -19.78
CA VAL A 2 19.80 -1.60 -21.00
C VAL A 2 20.10 -2.76 -21.95
N LEU A 3 19.05 -3.49 -22.34
CA LEU A 3 19.16 -4.63 -23.26
C LEU A 3 19.19 -4.14 -24.71
N ARG A 4 19.84 -4.91 -25.59
CA ARG A 4 19.77 -4.64 -27.03
C ARG A 4 18.41 -5.07 -27.58
N PRO A 5 17.82 -4.34 -28.54
CA PRO A 5 16.58 -4.75 -29.17
C PRO A 5 16.67 -6.15 -29.78
N LEU A 6 15.55 -6.86 -29.80
CA LEU A 6 15.39 -8.10 -30.57
C LEU A 6 14.83 -7.75 -31.94
N GLU A 7 15.60 -8.01 -32.99
CA GLU A 7 15.18 -7.74 -34.37
C GLU A 7 14.51 -8.98 -34.97
N PHE A 8 13.39 -8.80 -35.66
CA PHE A 8 12.67 -9.92 -36.30
C PHE A 8 13.50 -10.63 -37.38
N ALA A 9 14.37 -9.90 -38.08
CA ALA A 9 15.25 -10.47 -39.10
C ALA A 9 16.27 -11.45 -38.50
N ASP A 10 16.76 -11.18 -37.29
CA ASP A 10 17.77 -12.00 -36.61
C ASP A 10 17.20 -13.34 -36.13
N CYS A 11 15.89 -13.40 -35.89
CA CYS A 11 15.17 -14.61 -35.53
C CYS A 11 15.28 -15.69 -36.63
N LEU A 12 15.25 -15.29 -37.91
CA LEU A 12 15.37 -16.24 -39.04
C LEU A 12 16.74 -16.91 -39.09
N SER A 13 17.79 -16.19 -38.68
CA SER A 13 19.16 -16.69 -38.72
C SER A 13 19.54 -17.47 -37.46
N ASP A 14 18.77 -17.31 -36.37
CA ASP A 14 18.89 -18.01 -35.10
C ASP A 14 20.34 -18.11 -34.59
N THR A 15 21.05 -16.98 -34.65
CA THR A 15 22.47 -16.94 -34.33
C THR A 15 22.70 -17.15 -32.83
N PRO A 16 23.86 -17.70 -32.41
CA PRO A 16 24.18 -17.81 -30.98
C PRO A 16 24.08 -16.48 -30.22
N TRP A 17 24.41 -15.37 -30.90
CA TRP A 17 24.30 -14.02 -30.35
C TRP A 17 22.84 -13.60 -30.14
N PHE A 18 21.96 -13.84 -31.12
CA PHE A 18 20.53 -13.60 -30.97
C PHE A 18 19.93 -14.40 -29.80
N ARG A 19 20.25 -15.70 -29.70
CA ARG A 19 19.81 -16.55 -28.58
C ARG A 19 20.32 -16.09 -27.22
N GLN A 20 21.50 -15.49 -27.16
CA GLN A 20 22.03 -14.92 -25.92
C GLN A 20 21.26 -13.65 -25.54
N ASN A 21 21.01 -12.75 -26.50
CA ASN A 21 20.21 -11.55 -26.25
C ASN A 21 18.78 -11.92 -25.83
N LEU A 22 18.15 -12.89 -26.48
CA LEU A 22 16.82 -13.39 -26.11
C LEU A 22 16.77 -13.89 -24.66
N ARG A 23 17.75 -14.70 -24.25
CA ARG A 23 17.88 -15.18 -22.86
C ARG A 23 18.04 -14.05 -21.83
N GLU A 24 18.72 -12.98 -22.20
CA GLU A 24 18.84 -11.80 -21.34
C GLU A 24 17.49 -11.09 -21.16
N HIS A 25 16.67 -11.01 -22.21
CA HIS A 25 15.28 -10.50 -22.10
C HIS A 25 14.41 -11.40 -21.23
N GLU A 26 14.46 -12.72 -21.43
CA GLU A 26 13.73 -13.70 -20.62
C GLU A 26 14.09 -13.58 -19.13
N SER A 27 15.39 -13.51 -18.81
CA SER A 27 15.87 -13.33 -17.44
C SER A 27 15.36 -12.04 -16.80
N VAL A 28 15.36 -10.93 -17.55
CA VAL A 28 14.85 -9.65 -17.05
C VAL A 28 13.34 -9.71 -16.81
N LEU A 29 12.58 -10.41 -17.67
CA LEU A 29 11.15 -10.62 -17.46
C LEU A 29 10.87 -11.46 -16.22
N GLU A 30 11.61 -12.55 -16.00
CA GLU A 30 11.49 -13.35 -14.78
C GLU A 30 11.76 -12.54 -13.52
N ASP A 31 12.82 -11.73 -13.53
CA ASP A 31 13.17 -10.87 -12.40
C ASP A 31 12.12 -9.79 -12.17
N ALA A 32 11.61 -9.16 -13.24
CA ALA A 32 10.51 -8.21 -13.14
C ALA A 32 9.26 -8.87 -12.53
N HIS A 33 8.90 -10.08 -12.97
CA HIS A 33 7.76 -10.83 -12.44
C HIS A 33 7.92 -11.09 -10.93
N LYS A 34 9.10 -11.58 -10.49
CA LYS A 34 9.41 -11.82 -9.08
C LYS A 34 9.37 -10.53 -8.26
N ASN A 35 9.96 -9.45 -8.76
CA ASN A 35 9.99 -8.15 -8.09
C ASN A 35 8.60 -7.56 -7.91
N ILE A 36 7.76 -7.57 -8.97
CA ILE A 36 6.38 -7.08 -8.87
C ILE A 36 5.56 -7.93 -7.88
N LYS A 37 5.81 -9.24 -7.82
CA LYS A 37 5.19 -10.09 -6.79
C LYS A 37 5.58 -9.72 -5.38
N ASN A 38 6.86 -9.42 -5.15
CA ASN A 38 7.29 -8.96 -3.85
C ASN A 38 6.67 -7.61 -3.47
N ILE A 39 6.58 -6.66 -4.42
CA ILE A 39 5.92 -5.36 -4.21
C ILE A 39 4.44 -5.55 -3.85
N GLU A 40 3.72 -6.45 -4.54
CA GLU A 40 2.31 -6.75 -4.21
C GLU A 40 2.18 -7.24 -2.75
N ILE A 41 3.01 -8.19 -2.34
CA ILE A 41 3.01 -8.75 -0.98
C ILE A 41 3.29 -7.65 0.05
N GLN A 42 4.33 -6.84 -0.18
CA GLN A 42 4.69 -5.74 0.71
C GLN A 42 3.58 -4.69 0.82
N CYS A 43 2.90 -4.36 -0.29
CA CYS A 43 1.78 -3.43 -0.28
C CYS A 43 0.60 -3.98 0.55
N ARG A 44 0.28 -5.27 0.41
CA ARG A 44 -0.77 -5.92 1.22
C ARG A 44 -0.44 -5.89 2.71
N GLU A 45 0.82 -6.13 3.07
CA GLU A 45 1.26 -6.04 4.47
C GLU A 45 1.19 -4.61 5.01
N LEU A 46 1.57 -3.61 4.21
CA LEU A 46 1.43 -2.20 4.56
C LEU A 46 -0.04 -1.82 4.83
N ILE A 47 -0.95 -2.25 3.97
CA ILE A 47 -2.40 -2.07 4.16
C ILE A 47 -2.85 -2.70 5.48
N HIS A 48 -2.43 -3.94 5.75
CA HIS A 48 -2.78 -4.65 6.98
C HIS A 48 -2.29 -3.92 8.24
N CYS A 49 -1.03 -3.51 8.24
CA CYS A 49 -0.43 -2.74 9.34
C CYS A 49 -1.14 -1.39 9.54
N THR A 50 -1.52 -0.74 8.44
CA THR A 50 -2.21 0.55 8.47
C THR A 50 -3.63 0.40 9.03
N ARG A 51 -4.35 -0.69 8.72
CA ARG A 51 -5.64 -1.00 9.36
C ARG A 51 -5.50 -1.19 10.86
N LYS A 52 -4.46 -1.92 11.32
CA LYS A 52 -4.18 -2.07 12.76
C LYS A 52 -3.90 -0.73 13.44
N LEU A 53 -3.08 0.12 12.81
CA LEU A 53 -2.81 1.47 13.28
C LEU A 53 -4.11 2.28 13.38
N SER A 54 -4.99 2.19 12.37
CA SER A 54 -6.26 2.91 12.36
C SER A 54 -7.17 2.50 13.50
N VAL A 55 -7.28 1.19 13.78
CA VAL A 55 -8.02 0.69 14.95
C VAL A 55 -7.47 1.26 16.26
N ALA A 56 -6.14 1.28 16.44
CA ALA A 56 -5.51 1.84 17.62
C ALA A 56 -5.75 3.36 17.75
N GLN A 57 -5.66 4.10 16.65
CA GLN A 57 -5.92 5.54 16.60
C GLN A 57 -7.38 5.86 16.91
N ARG A 58 -8.34 5.10 16.37
CA ARG A 58 -9.77 5.26 16.69
C ARG A 58 -10.06 4.95 18.17
N ALA A 59 -9.41 3.93 18.74
CA ALA A 59 -9.54 3.64 20.17
C ALA A 59 -8.98 4.77 21.04
N PHE A 60 -7.81 5.30 20.68
CA PHE A 60 -7.22 6.46 21.36
C PHE A 60 -8.11 7.71 21.26
N ALA A 61 -8.63 8.00 20.06
CA ALA A 61 -9.59 9.06 19.83
C ALA A 61 -10.84 8.92 20.71
N LYS A 62 -11.36 7.70 20.86
CA LYS A 62 -12.49 7.41 21.75
C LYS A 62 -12.14 7.74 23.21
N SER A 63 -10.99 7.30 23.71
CA SER A 63 -10.54 7.62 25.07
C SER A 63 -10.40 9.13 25.32
N LEU A 64 -9.96 9.90 24.31
CA LEU A 64 -9.89 11.36 24.40
C LEU A 64 -11.28 12.00 24.49
N LYS A 65 -12.24 11.54 23.68
CA LYS A 65 -13.62 12.05 23.71
C LYS A 65 -14.37 11.69 25.00
N GLU A 66 -14.05 10.53 25.58
CA GLU A 66 -14.64 10.06 26.83
C GLU A 66 -13.92 10.60 28.07
N PHE A 67 -12.78 11.29 27.90
CA PHE A 67 -12.01 11.85 29.00
C PHE A 67 -12.84 12.87 29.79
N LYS A 68 -12.92 12.65 31.10
CA LYS A 68 -13.54 13.57 32.05
C LYS A 68 -12.59 13.75 33.23
N PHE A 69 -12.42 15.00 33.66
CA PHE A 69 -11.68 15.29 34.88
C PHE A 69 -12.39 14.69 36.09
N VAL A 70 -11.61 14.07 36.98
CA VAL A 70 -12.05 13.83 38.35
C VAL A 70 -11.86 15.14 39.09
N THR A 71 -12.96 15.84 39.37
CA THR A 71 -12.93 17.15 40.02
C THR A 71 -13.12 17.05 41.52
N ILE A 72 -12.45 17.90 42.27
CA ILE A 72 -12.59 18.00 43.73
C ILE A 72 -13.58 19.13 44.05
N GLY A 73 -14.64 18.83 44.80
CA GLY A 73 -15.70 19.78 45.13
C GLY A 73 -17.05 19.41 44.51
N SER A 74 -18.06 20.27 44.68
CA SER A 74 -19.43 20.00 44.23
C SER A 74 -19.73 20.43 42.79
N THR A 75 -18.83 21.17 42.14
CA THR A 75 -19.02 21.68 40.76
C THR A 75 -17.72 21.71 39.98
N GLN A 76 -17.82 21.49 38.66
CA GLN A 76 -16.71 21.61 37.70
C GLN A 76 -16.43 23.09 37.40
N THR A 77 -15.15 23.47 37.38
CA THR A 77 -14.71 24.81 36.96
C THR A 77 -14.81 24.99 35.45
N ASP A 78 -14.85 26.24 34.98
CA ASP A 78 -14.91 26.54 33.55
C ASP A 78 -13.63 26.13 32.80
N ASP A 79 -12.48 26.16 33.45
CA ASP A 79 -11.21 25.74 32.84
C ASP A 79 -11.17 24.21 32.67
N GLU A 80 -11.64 23.44 33.65
CA GLU A 80 -11.76 21.97 33.52
C GLU A 80 -12.71 21.58 32.38
N ARG A 81 -13.81 22.32 32.20
CA ARG A 81 -14.73 22.12 31.08
C ARG A 81 -14.05 22.42 29.74
N LYS A 82 -13.36 23.55 29.63
CA LYS A 82 -12.63 23.94 28.41
C LYS A 82 -11.55 22.93 28.06
N ILE A 83 -10.78 22.45 29.03
CA ILE A 83 -9.74 21.46 28.76
C ILE A 83 -10.37 20.15 28.27
N ALA A 84 -11.45 19.66 28.90
CA ALA A 84 -12.14 18.47 28.43
C ALA A 84 -12.68 18.62 27.00
N GLU A 85 -13.23 19.79 26.67
CA GLU A 85 -13.67 20.11 25.31
C GLU A 85 -12.51 20.10 24.31
N CYS A 86 -11.36 20.70 24.66
CA CYS A 86 -10.15 20.68 23.83
C CYS A 86 -9.63 19.27 23.56
N VAL A 87 -9.60 18.42 24.60
CA VAL A 87 -9.18 17.02 24.48
C VAL A 87 -10.15 16.24 23.57
N SER A 88 -11.46 16.46 23.73
CA SER A 88 -12.48 15.86 22.86
C SER A 88 -12.30 16.25 21.39
N LYS A 89 -12.05 17.55 21.12
CA LYS A 89 -11.75 18.05 19.77
C LYS A 89 -10.53 17.37 19.15
N PHE A 90 -9.50 17.08 19.94
CA PHE A 90 -8.34 16.32 19.45
C PHE A 90 -8.73 14.90 19.01
N GLY A 91 -9.61 14.24 19.77
CA GLY A 91 -10.20 12.96 19.36
C GLY A 91 -11.02 13.06 18.06
N ASP A 92 -11.74 14.16 17.84
CA ASP A 92 -12.47 14.38 16.59
C ASP A 92 -11.53 14.56 15.39
N PHE A 93 -10.41 15.28 15.56
CA PHE A 93 -9.39 15.40 14.51
C PHE A 93 -8.77 14.05 14.15
N ILE A 94 -8.42 13.23 15.14
CA ILE A 94 -7.90 11.88 14.88
C ILE A 94 -8.93 11.06 14.12
N SER A 95 -10.20 11.10 14.53
CA SER A 95 -11.27 10.34 13.86
C SER A 95 -11.38 10.71 12.38
N GLN A 96 -11.34 12.01 12.06
CA GLN A 96 -11.37 12.50 10.68
C GLN A 96 -10.16 12.03 9.88
N ILE A 97 -8.95 12.04 10.47
CA ILE A 97 -7.75 11.53 9.79
C ILE A 97 -7.93 10.05 9.45
N GLU A 98 -8.47 9.25 10.37
CA GLU A 98 -8.72 7.83 10.14
C GLU A 98 -9.78 7.58 9.05
N ASP A 99 -10.83 8.40 8.98
CA ASP A 99 -11.84 8.29 7.91
C ASP A 99 -11.25 8.53 6.51
N HIS A 100 -10.29 9.45 6.39
CA HIS A 100 -9.57 9.65 5.12
C HIS A 100 -8.60 8.51 4.83
N ARG A 101 -7.91 8.00 5.86
CA ARG A 101 -6.99 6.88 5.70
C ARG A 101 -7.71 5.60 5.25
N GLU A 102 -8.91 5.35 5.76
CA GLU A 102 -9.72 4.22 5.37
C GLU A 102 -10.04 4.23 3.87
N LYS A 103 -10.46 5.40 3.33
CA LYS A 103 -10.68 5.57 1.88
C LYS A 103 -9.42 5.30 1.06
N ILE A 104 -8.28 5.82 1.48
CA ILE A 104 -6.99 5.58 0.79
C ILE A 104 -6.67 4.08 0.75
N ILE A 105 -6.93 3.36 1.83
CA ILE A 105 -6.70 1.91 1.90
C ILE A 105 -7.65 1.16 0.96
N GLU A 106 -8.93 1.52 0.93
CA GLU A 106 -9.92 0.91 0.03
C GLU A 106 -9.54 1.12 -1.44
N ASP A 107 -9.16 2.35 -1.80
CA ASP A 107 -8.73 2.72 -3.14
C ASP A 107 -7.43 2.02 -3.57
N SER A 108 -6.54 1.70 -2.62
CA SER A 108 -5.24 1.07 -2.89
C SER A 108 -5.38 -0.34 -3.50
N GLU A 109 -6.41 -1.10 -3.14
CA GLU A 109 -6.61 -2.43 -3.72
C GLU A 109 -6.93 -2.32 -5.22
N ILE A 110 -7.86 -1.44 -5.58
CA ILE A 110 -8.37 -1.27 -6.95
C ILE A 110 -7.37 -0.53 -7.84
N HIS A 111 -6.76 0.54 -7.33
CA HIS A 111 -5.97 1.44 -8.16
C HIS A 111 -4.47 1.15 -8.16
N PHE A 112 -3.99 0.31 -7.24
CA PHE A 112 -2.56 -0.02 -7.15
C PHE A 112 -2.30 -1.53 -7.24
N ILE A 113 -2.92 -2.31 -6.36
CA ILE A 113 -2.64 -3.76 -6.26
C ILE A 113 -3.16 -4.51 -7.49
N GLU A 114 -4.41 -4.31 -7.88
CA GLU A 114 -5.00 -5.00 -9.02
C GLU A 114 -4.28 -4.73 -10.35
N PRO A 115 -3.95 -3.47 -10.72
CA PRO A 115 -3.19 -3.17 -11.93
C PRO A 115 -1.81 -3.83 -11.95
N LEU A 116 -1.09 -3.79 -10.81
CA LEU A 116 0.23 -4.45 -10.70
C LEU A 116 0.12 -5.96 -10.84
N ARG A 117 -0.86 -6.58 -10.18
CA ARG A 117 -1.13 -8.01 -10.29
C ARG A 117 -1.48 -8.39 -11.74
N LYS A 118 -2.33 -7.60 -12.39
CA LYS A 118 -2.75 -7.81 -13.78
C LYS A 118 -1.55 -7.71 -14.71
N PHE A 119 -0.75 -6.67 -14.60
CA PHE A 119 0.47 -6.51 -15.40
C PHE A 119 1.44 -7.67 -15.19
N ARG A 120 1.66 -8.08 -13.94
CA ARG A 120 2.52 -9.23 -13.63
C ARG A 120 2.02 -10.51 -14.30
N VAL A 121 0.74 -10.85 -14.15
CA VAL A 121 0.19 -12.13 -14.63
C VAL A 121 -0.02 -12.12 -16.13
N GLU A 122 -0.70 -11.10 -16.66
CA GLU A 122 -1.11 -11.05 -18.05
C GLU A 122 -0.05 -10.47 -18.98
N GLY A 123 0.70 -9.47 -18.52
CA GLY A 123 1.72 -8.79 -19.33
C GLY A 123 3.06 -9.50 -19.34
N ILE A 124 3.46 -10.09 -18.20
CA ILE A 124 4.74 -10.80 -18.08
C ILE A 124 4.52 -12.32 -18.04
N GLY A 125 3.70 -12.79 -17.10
CA GLY A 125 3.54 -14.22 -16.84
C GLY A 125 3.15 -15.05 -18.06
N LYS A 126 2.21 -14.55 -18.89
CA LYS A 126 1.82 -15.21 -20.14
C LYS A 126 2.95 -15.33 -21.16
N VAL A 127 3.88 -14.40 -21.19
CA VAL A 127 5.01 -14.43 -22.14
C VAL A 127 6.12 -15.36 -21.64
N THR A 128 6.28 -15.48 -20.32
CA THR A 128 7.39 -16.22 -19.69
C THR A 128 7.05 -17.68 -19.34
N PHE A 129 5.79 -18.00 -19.06
CA PHE A 129 5.38 -19.32 -18.53
C PHE A 129 4.36 -20.08 -19.39
N ASP A 130 3.77 -19.47 -20.43
CA ASP A 130 2.83 -20.13 -21.35
C ASP A 130 3.51 -20.60 -22.67
N LEU A 131 4.85 -20.72 -22.69
CA LEU A 131 5.62 -21.38 -23.77
C LEU A 131 5.99 -22.81 -23.38
#